data_AF-A0A915PW12-F1
#
_entry.id   AF-A0A915PW12-F1
#
_cell.length_a   1.000
_cell.length_b   1.000
_cell.length_c   1.000
_cell.angle_alpha   90.00
_cell.angle_beta   90.00
_cell.angle_gamma   90.00
#
_symmetry.space_group_name_H-M   'P 1'
#
loop_
_entity.id
_entity.type
_entity.pdbx_description
1 polymer ?
#
loop_
_entity_poly.entity_id
_entity_poly.type
_entity_poly.pdbx_seq_one_letter_code
_entity_poly.pdbx_strand_id
1 'polypeptide(L)'
;MTVGNRQGVAAFIWRNFVDSLSRKRFQKTFVGIDEEGNKYYELIRSRRVVNRGFVPAKTSSEVLPPEWLTWLRGIRKLPPSSEEILLNRRASEEMAEKVEKLKQQGNSEFLDSDLEKMPYIESTPVSNDFDSQPRGFPRYMEYDKEQPKMT
;
A
#
# COMPACT_ATOMS: atom_id res chain seq x y z
N MET A 1 40.96 -13.22 45.56
CA MET A 1 41.08 -13.22 44.09
C MET A 1 39.77 -13.77 43.52
N THR A 2 38.88 -12.91 43.03
CA THR A 2 37.60 -13.33 42.44
C THR A 2 37.82 -13.70 40.98
N VAL A 3 37.83 -15.00 40.68
CA VAL A 3 37.94 -15.52 39.31
C VAL A 3 36.67 -15.15 38.57
N GLY A 4 36.77 -14.18 37.67
CA GLY A 4 35.67 -13.80 36.78
C GLY A 4 35.37 -14.95 35.83
N ASN A 5 34.27 -15.68 36.08
CA ASN A 5 33.73 -16.68 35.18
C ASN A 5 33.34 -16.02 33.85
N ARG A 6 34.22 -16.05 32.86
CA ARG A 6 33.88 -15.70 31.48
C ARG A 6 32.85 -16.71 31.00
N GLN A 7 31.63 -16.26 30.72
CA GLN A 7 30.58 -17.12 30.15
C GLN A 7 31.16 -17.80 28.90
N GLY A 8 31.30 -19.12 28.95
CA GLY A 8 31.91 -19.90 27.87
C GLY A 8 31.12 -19.73 26.57
N VAL A 9 31.80 -19.87 25.43
CA VAL A 9 31.22 -19.75 24.09
C VAL A 9 29.97 -20.64 23.93
N ALA A 10 29.98 -21.83 24.54
CA ALA A 10 28.82 -22.73 24.57
C ALA A 10 27.59 -22.13 25.29
N ALA A 11 27.80 -21.46 26.42
CA ALA A 11 26.73 -20.78 27.15
C ALA A 11 26.14 -19.61 26.35
N PHE A 12 26.98 -18.90 25.58
CA PHE A 12 26.52 -17.85 24.67
C PHE A 12 25.66 -18.41 23.52
N ILE A 13 26.08 -19.52 22.90
CA ILE A 13 25.30 -20.17 21.84
C ILE A 13 23.96 -20.69 22.38
N TRP A 14 23.97 -21.36 23.54
CA TRP A 14 22.75 -21.86 24.18
C TRP A 14 21.77 -20.74 24.54
N ARG A 15 22.28 -19.63 25.10
CA ARG A 15 21.45 -18.45 25.41
C ARG A 15 20.83 -17.85 24.15
N ASN A 16 21.59 -17.71 23.05
CA ASN A 16 21.03 -17.23 21.79
C ASN A 16 19.97 -18.19 21.22
N PHE A 17 20.16 -19.51 21.37
CA PHE A 17 19.21 -20.53 20.94
C PHE A 17 17.91 -20.53 21.76
N VAL A 18 17.99 -20.26 23.07
CA VAL A 18 16.80 -20.10 23.93
C VAL A 18 16.12 -18.75 23.67
N ASP A 19 16.87 -17.68 23.42
CA ASP A 19 16.35 -16.34 23.13
C ASP A 19 15.60 -16.29 21.78
N SER A 20 16.22 -16.77 20.70
CA SER A 20 15.71 -17.97 20.04
C SER A 20 14.20 -18.27 20.00
N LEU A 21 13.84 -19.21 20.86
CA LEU A 21 12.50 -19.74 21.04
C LEU A 21 11.59 -18.80 21.85
N SER A 22 12.12 -17.73 22.44
CA SER A 22 11.32 -16.87 23.29
C SER A 22 10.26 -16.11 22.47
N ARG A 23 8.99 -16.40 22.76
CA ARG A 23 7.81 -15.73 22.19
C ARG A 23 7.72 -14.23 22.54
N LYS A 24 8.58 -13.75 23.45
CA LYS A 24 8.69 -12.34 23.86
C LYS A 24 9.07 -11.40 22.69
N ARG A 25 9.66 -11.93 21.62
CA ARG A 25 10.05 -11.15 20.42
C ARG A 25 8.89 -10.77 19.49
N PHE A 26 7.71 -11.37 19.69
CA PHE A 26 6.51 -11.08 18.91
C PHE A 26 5.48 -10.40 19.79
N GLN A 27 5.70 -9.12 20.09
CA GLN A 27 4.67 -8.30 20.72
C GLN A 27 3.65 -7.90 19.64
N LYS A 28 2.43 -8.38 19.80
CA LYS A 28 1.28 -7.98 19.00
C LYS A 28 0.49 -6.93 19.77
N THR A 29 0.34 -5.75 19.18
CA THR A 29 -0.50 -4.67 19.70
C THR A 29 -1.83 -4.74 18.97
N PHE A 30 -2.92 -4.78 19.71
CA PHE A 30 -4.25 -4.71 19.12
C PHE A 30 -4.54 -3.28 18.65
N VAL A 31 -5.02 -3.14 17.42
CA VAL A 31 -5.26 -1.84 16.78
C VAL A 31 -6.75 -1.55 16.68
N GLY A 32 -7.53 -2.49 16.15
CA GLY A 32 -8.95 -2.26 15.92
C GLY A 32 -9.67 -3.46 15.30
N ILE A 33 -10.95 -3.25 15.06
CA ILE A 33 -11.88 -4.23 14.47
C ILE A 33 -12.65 -3.54 13.35
N ASP A 34 -12.89 -4.22 12.23
CA ASP A 34 -13.74 -3.71 11.15
C ASP A 34 -15.22 -4.09 11.34
N GLU A 35 -16.06 -3.71 10.38
CA GLU A 35 -17.50 -4.04 10.38
C GLU A 35 -17.77 -5.56 10.31
N GLU A 36 -16.86 -6.33 9.72
CA GLU A 36 -16.97 -7.79 9.58
C GLU A 36 -16.48 -8.56 10.82
N GLY A 37 -15.86 -7.87 11.79
CA GLY A 37 -15.30 -8.45 13.00
C GLY A 37 -13.84 -8.92 12.87
N ASN A 38 -13.15 -8.61 11.78
CA ASN A 38 -11.74 -8.88 11.57
C ASN A 38 -10.91 -8.08 12.56
N LYS A 39 -9.96 -8.73 13.24
CA LYS A 39 -9.14 -8.10 14.28
C LYS A 39 -7.77 -7.74 13.72
N TYR A 40 -7.40 -6.48 13.80
CA TYR A 40 -6.15 -5.96 13.26
C TYR A 40 -5.10 -5.77 14.35
N TYR A 41 -3.86 -6.13 14.00
CA TYR A 41 -2.72 -6.13 14.91
C TYR A 41 -1.49 -5.49 14.28
N GLU A 42 -0.75 -4.78 15.11
CA GLU A 42 0.58 -4.27 14.81
C GLU A 42 1.62 -5.18 15.49
N LEU A 43 2.53 -5.75 14.70
CA LEU A 43 3.59 -6.63 15.15
C LEU A 43 4.90 -5.86 15.19
N ILE A 44 5.32 -5.49 16.41
CA ILE A 44 6.56 -4.77 16.63
C ILE A 44 7.69 -5.80 16.80
N ARG A 45 8.44 -6.06 15.72
CA ARG A 45 9.61 -6.96 15.77
C ARG A 45 10.89 -6.21 16.16
N SER A 46 11.00 -4.94 15.79
CA SER A 46 12.12 -4.04 16.13
C SER A 46 11.66 -2.58 16.11
N ARG A 47 12.46 -1.65 16.63
CA ARG A 47 12.16 -0.21 16.64
C ARG A 47 11.94 0.41 15.24
N ARG A 48 12.25 -0.30 14.15
CA ARG A 48 12.22 0.24 12.78
C ARG A 48 11.24 -0.46 11.83
N VAL A 49 10.93 -1.74 12.06
CA VAL A 49 10.07 -2.52 11.15
C VAL A 49 8.78 -2.88 11.86
N VAL A 50 7.71 -2.23 11.42
CA VAL A 50 6.33 -2.51 11.83
C VAL A 50 5.76 -3.48 10.82
N ASN A 51 5.52 -4.73 11.23
CA ASN A 51 4.74 -5.68 10.45
C ASN A 51 3.28 -5.54 10.85
N ARG A 52 2.36 -5.64 9.89
CA ARG A 52 0.92 -5.52 10.15
C ARG A 52 0.23 -6.79 9.71
N GLY A 53 -0.77 -7.21 10.46
CA GLY A 53 -1.52 -8.42 10.18
C GLY A 53 -2.92 -8.36 10.76
N PHE A 54 -3.75 -9.31 10.38
CA PHE A 54 -5.11 -9.43 10.88
C PHE A 54 -5.46 -10.88 11.17
N VAL A 55 -6.48 -11.08 11.99
CA VAL A 55 -7.10 -12.37 12.26
C VAL A 55 -8.53 -12.29 11.72
N PRO A 56 -8.89 -13.11 10.72
CA PRO A 56 -10.23 -13.09 10.14
C PRO A 56 -11.29 -13.53 11.15
N ALA A 57 -12.47 -12.91 11.08
CA ALA A 57 -13.66 -13.40 11.77
C ALA A 57 -14.20 -14.67 11.09
N LYS A 58 -15.08 -15.42 11.78
CA LYS A 58 -15.73 -16.61 11.19
C LYS A 58 -16.62 -16.25 9.98
N THR A 59 -17.09 -15.01 9.93
CA THR A 59 -18.02 -14.48 8.93
C THR A 59 -17.35 -13.52 7.96
N SER A 60 -16.02 -13.44 7.97
CA SER A 60 -15.30 -12.47 7.13
C SER A 60 -15.40 -12.84 5.66
N SER A 61 -15.57 -11.83 4.82
CA SER A 61 -15.47 -11.97 3.38
C SER A 61 -14.02 -12.26 2.97
N GLU A 62 -13.80 -12.87 1.81
CA GLU A 62 -12.44 -13.03 1.25
C GLU A 62 -11.81 -11.67 0.92
N VAL A 63 -12.65 -10.68 0.60
CA VAL A 63 -12.23 -9.32 0.28
C VAL A 63 -12.27 -8.44 1.53
N LEU A 64 -11.11 -7.92 1.91
CA LEU A 64 -11.00 -6.99 3.04
C LEU A 64 -11.43 -5.57 2.66
N PRO A 65 -11.87 -4.76 3.64
CA PRO A 65 -12.16 -3.35 3.40
C PRO A 65 -10.94 -2.60 2.85
N PRO A 66 -11.12 -1.70 1.87
CA PRO A 66 -10.01 -1.02 1.17
C PRO A 66 -9.16 -0.16 2.11
N GLU A 67 -9.78 0.44 3.11
CA GLU A 67 -9.09 1.25 4.12
C GLU A 67 -8.11 0.42 4.95
N TRP A 68 -8.55 -0.76 5.40
CA TRP A 68 -7.72 -1.69 6.15
C TRP A 68 -6.64 -2.31 5.27
N LEU A 69 -6.90 -2.53 3.97
CA LEU A 69 -5.90 -2.99 3.01
C LEU A 69 -4.75 -2.00 2.84
N THR A 70 -5.05 -0.71 2.68
CA THR A 70 -4.02 0.33 2.53
C THR A 70 -3.17 0.48 3.79
N TRP A 71 -3.77 0.31 4.97
CA TRP A 71 -3.03 0.24 6.23
C TRP A 71 -2.20 -1.04 6.34
N LEU A 72 -2.75 -2.22 6.07
CA LEU A 72 -1.98 -3.48 6.11
C LEU A 72 -0.76 -3.46 5.18
N ARG A 73 -0.88 -2.84 4.00
CA ARG A 73 0.22 -2.69 3.03
C ARG A 73 1.29 -1.68 3.42
N GLY A 74 1.10 -0.92 4.50
CA GLY A 74 2.07 0.10 4.91
C GLY A 74 1.95 1.44 4.19
N ILE A 75 0.97 1.61 3.29
CA ILE A 75 0.77 2.87 2.56
C ILE A 75 0.32 3.96 3.53
N ARG A 76 -0.64 3.65 4.39
CA ARG A 76 -1.10 4.55 5.47
C ARG A 76 -0.34 4.30 6.74
N LYS A 77 0.11 5.34 7.45
CA LYS A 77 0.78 5.16 8.76
C LYS A 77 -0.22 4.86 9.88
N LEU A 78 -1.32 5.60 9.90
CA LEU A 78 -2.37 5.49 10.90
C LEU A 78 -3.45 4.50 10.46
N PRO A 79 -4.04 3.74 11.40
CA PRO A 79 -5.20 2.91 11.10
C PRO A 79 -6.41 3.79 10.72
N PRO A 80 -7.38 3.24 9.97
CA PRO A 80 -8.59 3.98 9.62
C PRO A 80 -9.41 4.32 10.87
N SER A 81 -10.08 5.48 10.82
CA SER A 81 -11.00 5.91 11.87
C SER A 81 -12.40 5.37 11.62
N SER A 82 -13.17 5.13 12.68
CA SER A 82 -14.59 4.74 12.56
C SER A 82 -15.43 5.75 11.77
N GLU A 83 -15.12 7.04 11.88
CA GLU A 83 -15.82 8.09 11.11
C GLU A 83 -15.50 8.00 9.62
N GLU A 84 -14.25 7.73 9.27
CA GLU A 84 -13.81 7.58 7.87
C GLU A 84 -14.50 6.40 7.20
N ILE A 85 -14.55 5.26 7.90
CA ILE A 85 -15.23 4.04 7.43
C ILE A 85 -16.70 4.33 7.12
N LEU A 86 -17.40 5.03 8.02
CA LEU A 86 -18.81 5.38 7.83
C LEU A 86 -19.02 6.34 6.66
N LEU A 87 -18.15 7.32 6.48
CA LEU A 87 -18.24 8.27 5.36
C LEU A 87 -18.01 7.57 4.02
N ASN A 88 -16.99 6.72 3.93
CA ASN A 88 -16.70 5.99 2.71
C ASN A 88 -17.79 4.98 2.36
N ARG A 89 -18.40 4.35 3.38
CA ARG A 89 -19.56 3.48 3.18
C ARG A 89 -20.73 4.24 2.57
N ARG A 90 -21.12 5.39 3.14
CA ARG A 90 -22.20 6.23 2.58
C ARG A 90 -21.90 6.67 1.15
N ALA A 91 -20.67 7.11 0.90
CA ALA A 91 -20.25 7.49 -0.45
C ALA A 91 -20.34 6.31 -1.44
N SER A 92 -20.00 5.09 -1.01
CA SER A 92 -20.11 3.90 -1.86
C SER A 92 -21.57 3.53 -2.17
N GLU A 93 -22.47 3.67 -1.20
CA GLU A 93 -23.91 3.42 -1.35
C GLU A 93 -24.52 4.47 -2.31
N GLU A 94 -24.22 5.75 -2.12
CA GLU A 94 -24.68 6.83 -3.01
C GLU A 94 -24.18 6.67 -4.45
N MET A 95 -22.92 6.25 -4.62
CA MET A 95 -22.35 6.00 -5.95
C MET A 95 -23.00 4.79 -6.61
N ALA A 96 -23.29 3.73 -5.86
CA ALA A 96 -23.99 2.57 -6.39
C ALA A 96 -25.38 2.97 -6.92
N GLU A 97 -26.15 3.75 -6.17
CA GLU A 97 -27.45 4.27 -6.62
C GLU A 97 -27.34 5.14 -7.88
N LYS A 98 -26.34 6.03 -7.95
CA LYS A 98 -26.11 6.86 -9.13
C LYS A 98 -25.76 6.01 -10.35
N VAL A 99 -24.91 5.00 -10.18
CA VAL A 99 -24.53 4.07 -11.26
C VAL A 99 -25.74 3.27 -11.74
N GLU A 100 -26.60 2.81 -10.83
CA GLU A 100 -27.84 2.12 -11.21
C GLU A 100 -28.79 3.03 -12.00
N LYS A 101 -28.97 4.28 -11.55
CA LYS A 101 -29.77 5.28 -12.27
C LYS A 101 -29.21 5.56 -13.66
N LEU A 102 -27.89 5.72 -13.80
CA LEU A 102 -27.22 5.91 -15.10
C LEU A 102 -27.41 4.70 -16.02
N LYS A 103 -27.25 3.47 -15.50
CA LYS A 103 -27.50 2.24 -16.25
C LYS A 103 -28.94 2.14 -16.76
N GLN A 104 -29.91 2.58 -15.95
CA GLN A 104 -31.32 2.65 -16.35
C GLN A 104 -31.59 3.77 -17.37
N GLN A 105 -30.87 4.90 -17.26
CA GLN A 105 -31.07 6.08 -18.09
C GLN A 105 -30.40 6.00 -19.47
N GLY A 106 -29.37 5.19 -19.69
CA GLY A 106 -28.74 5.17 -21.02
C GLY A 106 -27.64 4.16 -21.22
N ASN A 107 -27.99 3.09 -21.94
CA ASN A 107 -27.07 2.26 -22.71
C ASN A 107 -26.85 2.84 -24.14
N SER A 108 -26.98 4.15 -24.36
CA SER A 108 -26.98 4.69 -25.73
C SER A 108 -25.96 5.78 -26.08
N GLU A 109 -25.25 6.45 -25.16
CA GLU A 109 -24.44 7.61 -25.59
C GLU A 109 -23.04 7.79 -24.98
N PHE A 110 -22.59 6.94 -24.04
CA PHE A 110 -21.31 7.19 -23.34
C PHE A 110 -20.15 6.23 -23.66
N LEU A 111 -20.33 5.24 -24.55
CA LEU A 111 -19.22 4.33 -24.89
C LEU A 111 -18.36 4.79 -26.08
N ASP A 112 -18.89 5.62 -26.97
CA ASP A 112 -18.16 6.01 -28.21
C ASP A 112 -17.36 7.32 -28.05
N SER A 113 -17.79 8.28 -27.23
CA SER A 113 -17.17 9.62 -27.19
C SER A 113 -15.91 9.75 -26.33
N ASP A 114 -15.66 8.81 -25.42
CA ASP A 114 -14.50 8.85 -24.51
C ASP A 114 -13.33 7.96 -24.98
N LEU A 115 -13.57 7.04 -25.92
CA LEU A 115 -12.49 6.34 -26.63
C LEU A 115 -11.82 7.23 -27.69
N GLU A 116 -12.50 8.26 -28.20
CA GLU A 116 -11.92 9.23 -29.15
C GLU A 116 -10.98 10.25 -28.50
N LYS A 117 -10.94 10.37 -27.15
CA LYS A 117 -10.17 11.41 -26.44
C LYS A 117 -8.87 10.96 -25.79
N MET A 118 -8.41 9.74 -26.02
CA MET A 118 -7.00 9.44 -25.80
C MET A 118 -6.28 9.66 -27.14
N PRO A 119 -5.43 10.69 -27.28
CA PRO A 119 -4.58 10.77 -28.46
C PRO A 119 -3.76 9.48 -28.48
N TYR A 120 -4.01 8.63 -29.48
CA TYR A 120 -3.15 7.50 -29.75
C TYR A 120 -1.77 8.06 -30.07
N ILE A 121 -0.87 8.02 -29.09
CA ILE A 121 0.53 8.30 -29.32
C ILE A 121 1.04 7.04 -30.01
N GLU A 122 1.21 7.12 -31.33
CA GLU A 122 1.99 6.15 -32.07
C GLU A 122 3.32 5.98 -31.34
N SER A 123 3.53 4.83 -30.71
CA SER A 123 4.87 4.46 -30.26
C SER A 123 5.72 4.42 -31.52
N THR A 124 6.55 5.43 -31.73
CA THR A 124 7.52 5.47 -32.83
C THR A 124 8.15 4.09 -32.94
N PRO A 125 8.11 3.43 -34.11
CA PRO A 125 8.64 2.09 -34.26
C PRO A 125 10.07 2.15 -33.75
N VAL A 126 10.36 1.32 -32.75
CA VAL A 126 11.71 1.09 -32.26
C VAL A 126 12.50 0.62 -33.47
N SER A 127 13.21 1.54 -34.14
CA SER A 127 14.24 1.14 -35.07
C SER A 127 15.24 0.35 -34.25
N ASN A 128 15.55 -0.85 -34.72
CA ASN A 128 16.55 -1.74 -34.13
C ASN A 128 17.95 -1.18 -34.40
N ASP A 129 18.18 0.10 -34.13
CA ASP A 129 19.50 0.71 -34.22
C ASP A 129 20.15 0.57 -32.85
N PHE A 130 20.71 -0.61 -32.71
CA PHE A 130 21.55 -1.08 -31.64
C PHE A 130 22.83 -0.23 -31.60
N ASP A 131 22.80 0.98 -31.03
CA ASP A 131 24.03 1.70 -30.71
C ASP A 131 23.95 2.60 -29.46
N SER A 132 24.40 2.02 -28.35
CA SER A 132 25.55 2.52 -27.59
C SER A 132 25.52 3.93 -26.96
N GLN A 133 24.38 4.51 -26.55
CA GLN A 133 24.36 5.62 -25.56
C GLN A 133 23.11 5.55 -24.65
N PRO A 134 23.22 5.83 -23.33
CA PRO A 134 22.04 5.95 -22.47
C PRO A 134 21.20 7.13 -22.97
N ARG A 135 19.91 6.88 -23.27
CA ARG A 135 18.98 7.94 -23.67
C ARG A 135 18.96 9.01 -22.57
N GLY A 136 19.25 10.26 -22.94
CA GLY A 136 19.07 11.40 -22.04
C GLY A 136 17.60 11.54 -21.61
N PHE A 137 17.36 12.09 -20.42
CA PHE A 137 16.01 12.36 -19.92
C PHE A 137 15.17 13.12 -20.97
N PRO A 138 13.86 12.84 -21.10
CA PRO A 138 12.99 13.55 -22.04
C PRO A 138 13.08 15.06 -21.85
N ARG A 139 13.44 15.78 -22.93
CA ARG A 139 13.49 17.24 -22.92
C ARG A 139 12.13 17.79 -23.35
N TYR A 140 11.42 18.43 -22.43
CA TYR A 140 10.12 19.04 -22.71
C TYR A 140 10.33 20.45 -23.27
N MET A 141 9.90 20.66 -24.52
CA MET A 141 10.02 21.91 -25.28
C MET A 141 9.29 23.11 -24.64
N GLU A 142 8.46 22.85 -23.64
CA GLU A 142 7.68 23.84 -22.89
C GLU A 142 8.55 24.66 -21.94
N TYR A 143 9.60 24.08 -21.34
CA TYR A 143 10.47 24.79 -20.38
C TYR A 143 11.46 25.77 -21.02
N ASP A 144 11.78 25.57 -22.31
CA ASP A 144 12.73 26.42 -23.02
C ASP A 144 12.08 27.75 -23.46
N LYS A 145 10.74 27.84 -23.52
CA LYS A 145 10.00 29.02 -23.99
C LYS A 145 9.83 30.12 -22.94
N GLU A 146 9.99 29.77 -21.66
CA GLU A 146 9.67 30.66 -20.54
C GLU A 146 10.90 31.30 -19.88
N GLN A 147 12.11 31.17 -20.44
CA GLN A 147 13.27 31.88 -19.89
C GLN A 147 13.19 33.36 -20.30
N PRO A 148 12.85 34.31 -19.40
CA PRO A 148 12.97 35.72 -19.75
C PRO A 148 14.46 36.04 -19.95
N LYS A 149 14.79 36.66 -21.09
CA LYS A 149 16.12 37.21 -21.35
C LYS A 149 16.43 38.27 -20.30
N MET A 150 17.17 37.90 -19.26
CA MET A 150 17.81 38.87 -18.39
C MET A 150 18.92 39.54 -19.20
N THR A 151 18.73 40.82 -19.51
CA THR A 151 19.70 41.69 -20.19
C THR A 151 20.30 42.62 -19.17
#